data_AF-A0A0Q6K2Y5-F1
#
_entry.id   AF-A0A0Q6K2Y5-F1
#
_cell.length_a   1.000
_cell.length_b   1.000
_cell.length_c   1.000
_cell.angle_alpha   90.00
_cell.angle_beta   90.00
_cell.angle_gamma   90.00
#
_symmetry.space_group_name_H-M   'P 1'
#
loop_
_entity.id
_entity.type
_entity.pdbx_description
1 polymer ?
#
loop_
_entity_poly.entity_id
_entity_poly.type
_entity_poly.pdbx_seq_one_letter_code
_entity_poly.pdbx_strand_id
1 'polypeptide(L)'
;MLRIEAVTPFTEIRVLDAQFKPVILPANTGAVDVLVTPGLYEIGFRGREDWDSQHVIAEPGSAIIPVKQQAPEPAAESMPAAPPTASGAAQPADATVVVVLTRPDEGDLVGLSVELVSADGAQTLVPDMTPERSGNWCFPATAGYWRLRINEAAARQPFEMAITVVPGYVAQVSAPLLSGVEGLRVDLEKLRFRLQRQTLRSTADQELIGFEEAALAAISSGRSLFGPQFEQLIEQLAGDNAANPMLGVLAAHMCELGMDSHSAFRERLLDRLEQLTGGPGVHPDVAILRLSSAVRLGGVSGPKTPVLFPPILAASWRMLLEATRQCPELIPAGSLCDRIADRLWSSRIWTAWTAPPLDAKPVARARSIGVGGKMSATGEIDTYGSRIIELLAHPQIRQWFRHASSYEGGTAEGLAWESNAVTPAEAAIATALFPVAKTEERQPMLERWVDRLAAQSGDQAHASPSLMGERLGLPQSTVERALGSLADKLDAQASMFRIKS
;
A
#
# COMPACT_ATOMS: atom_id res chain seq x y z
N MET A 1 -36.13 12.32 9.33
CA MET A 1 -34.74 12.63 8.94
C MET A 1 -33.80 12.08 10.00
N LEU A 2 -32.71 11.41 9.64
CA LEU A 2 -31.66 11.04 10.59
C LEU A 2 -30.63 12.17 10.64
N ARG A 3 -30.26 12.59 11.85
CA ARG A 3 -29.17 13.54 12.09
C ARG A 3 -28.05 12.82 12.82
N ILE A 4 -27.01 12.48 12.08
CA ILE A 4 -25.92 11.62 12.55
C ILE A 4 -24.70 12.49 12.85
N GLU A 5 -24.16 12.41 14.05
CA GLU A 5 -23.02 13.18 14.52
C GLU A 5 -21.94 12.24 15.07
N ALA A 6 -20.76 12.23 14.46
CA ALA A 6 -19.60 11.49 14.92
C ALA A 6 -18.78 12.30 15.94
N VAL A 7 -17.89 11.62 16.67
CA VAL A 7 -17.03 12.23 17.69
C VAL A 7 -15.98 13.15 17.05
N THR A 8 -15.44 12.75 15.90
CA THR A 8 -14.43 13.53 15.17
C THR A 8 -14.96 13.93 13.79
N PRO A 9 -14.52 15.09 13.25
CA PRO A 9 -15.00 15.58 11.94
C PRO A 9 -14.66 14.67 10.76
N PHE A 10 -13.70 13.75 10.92
CA PHE A 10 -13.25 12.83 9.88
C PHE A 10 -13.62 11.37 10.13
N THR A 11 -14.41 11.08 11.18
CA THR A 11 -14.95 9.73 11.37
C THR A 11 -15.85 9.39 10.20
N GLU A 12 -15.54 8.31 9.49
CA GLU A 12 -16.34 7.82 8.37
C GLU A 12 -17.67 7.24 8.86
N ILE A 13 -18.76 7.58 8.18
CA ILE A 13 -20.14 7.22 8.50
C ILE A 13 -20.68 6.36 7.37
N ARG A 14 -21.30 5.23 7.73
CA ARG A 14 -22.12 4.42 6.83
C ARG A 14 -23.53 4.29 7.38
N VAL A 15 -24.51 4.19 6.50
CA VAL A 15 -25.89 3.89 6.86
C VAL A 15 -26.38 2.74 6.00
N LEU A 16 -26.86 1.68 6.64
CA LEU A 16 -27.46 0.51 5.99
C LEU A 16 -28.95 0.43 6.37
N ASP A 17 -29.80 0.09 5.41
CA ASP A 17 -31.22 -0.17 5.68
C ASP A 17 -31.45 -1.57 6.31
N ALA A 18 -32.70 -1.91 6.61
CA ALA A 18 -33.08 -3.21 7.17
C ALA A 18 -32.75 -4.41 6.25
N GLN A 19 -32.39 -4.16 4.99
CA GLN A 19 -31.94 -5.17 4.02
C GLN A 19 -30.41 -5.18 3.87
N PHE A 20 -29.68 -4.45 4.72
CA PHE A 20 -28.24 -4.23 4.65
C PHE A 20 -27.78 -3.55 3.35
N LYS A 21 -28.67 -2.81 2.69
CA LYS A 21 -28.30 -2.02 1.50
C LYS A 21 -27.76 -0.66 1.93
N PRO A 22 -26.66 -0.19 1.31
CA PRO A 22 -26.11 1.12 1.62
C PRO A 22 -27.08 2.23 1.21
N VAL A 23 -27.31 3.17 2.13
CA VAL A 23 -28.04 4.41 1.88
C VAL A 23 -27.06 5.43 1.32
N ILE A 24 -27.43 6.11 0.23
CA ILE A 24 -26.61 7.17 -0.36
C ILE A 24 -26.61 8.36 0.60
N LEU A 25 -25.41 8.78 1.01
CA LEU A 25 -25.23 9.92 1.91
C LEU A 25 -24.77 11.16 1.14
N PRO A 26 -25.21 12.38 1.54
CA PRO A 26 -24.67 13.61 0.98
C PRO A 26 -23.25 13.92 1.48
N ALA A 27 -22.86 13.35 2.62
CA ALA A 27 -21.52 13.37 3.20
C ALA A 27 -21.28 12.05 3.95
N ASN A 28 -20.06 11.53 3.98
CA ASN A 28 -19.75 10.32 4.73
C ASN A 28 -18.76 10.54 5.87
N THR A 29 -18.54 11.78 6.33
CA THR A 29 -17.67 12.09 7.47
C THR A 29 -18.29 13.08 8.44
N GLY A 30 -17.97 12.94 9.73
CA GLY A 30 -18.23 13.96 10.74
C GLY A 30 -19.70 14.10 11.09
N ALA A 31 -20.46 14.91 10.34
CA ALA A 31 -21.88 15.10 10.57
C ALA A 31 -22.66 14.97 9.25
N VAL A 32 -23.74 14.19 9.27
CA VAL A 32 -24.59 13.96 8.10
C VAL A 32 -26.07 14.00 8.47
N ASP A 33 -26.83 14.80 7.73
CA ASP A 33 -28.28 14.76 7.72
C ASP A 33 -28.74 13.94 6.50
N VAL A 34 -29.52 12.88 6.74
CA VAL A 34 -30.01 12.00 5.67
C VAL A 34 -31.52 11.77 5.77
N LEU A 35 -32.20 11.94 4.65
CA LEU A 35 -33.62 11.61 4.51
C LEU A 35 -33.76 10.10 4.26
N VAL A 36 -34.44 9.42 5.18
CA VAL A 36 -34.68 7.98 5.10
C VAL A 36 -36.17 7.69 5.20
N THR A 37 -36.61 6.58 4.61
CA THR A 37 -37.96 6.04 4.78
C THR A 37 -38.15 5.52 6.21
N PRO A 38 -39.39 5.38 6.71
CA PRO A 38 -39.60 4.71 7.98
C PRO A 38 -39.08 3.25 7.96
N GLY A 39 -38.34 2.84 8.99
CA GLY A 39 -37.71 1.51 9.03
C GLY A 39 -36.59 1.39 10.06
N LEU A 40 -35.98 0.20 10.15
CA LEU A 40 -34.78 -0.05 10.95
C LEU A 40 -33.53 0.25 10.11
N TYR A 41 -32.55 0.92 10.72
CA TYR A 41 -31.27 1.27 10.11
C TYR A 41 -30.11 0.86 11.01
N GLU A 42 -29.02 0.40 10.41
CA GLU A 42 -27.71 0.27 11.06
C GLU A 42 -26.84 1.46 10.64
N ILE A 43 -26.32 2.19 11.61
CA ILE A 43 -25.43 3.33 11.43
C ILE A 43 -24.07 2.91 11.94
N GLY A 44 -23.10 2.83 11.05
CA GLY A 44 -21.72 2.51 11.42
C GLY A 44 -20.87 3.77 11.49
N PHE A 45 -20.07 3.88 12.54
CA PHE A 45 -19.00 4.86 12.68
C PHE A 45 -17.66 4.14 12.60
N ARG A 46 -16.76 4.60 11.73
CA ARG A 46 -15.46 3.95 11.56
C ARG A 46 -14.54 4.28 12.74
N GLY A 47 -14.24 3.27 13.55
CA GLY A 47 -13.13 3.31 14.51
C GLY A 47 -11.79 3.02 13.83
N ARG A 48 -10.74 2.89 14.63
CA ARG A 48 -9.38 2.65 14.11
C ARG A 48 -9.25 1.32 13.37
N GLU A 49 -9.78 0.25 13.96
CA GLU A 49 -9.67 -1.10 13.41
C GLU A 49 -11.03 -1.58 12.88
N ASP A 50 -12.12 -1.26 13.59
CA ASP A 50 -13.47 -1.77 13.31
C ASP A 50 -14.54 -0.69 13.10
N TRP A 51 -15.78 -1.11 12.89
CA TRP A 51 -16.96 -0.25 12.87
C TRP A 51 -17.68 -0.32 14.21
N ASP A 52 -17.99 0.83 14.79
CA ASP A 52 -18.96 0.96 15.90
C ASP A 52 -20.36 1.10 15.29
N SER A 53 -21.19 0.07 15.44
CA SER A 53 -22.53 0.01 14.83
C SER A 53 -23.63 0.32 15.84
N GLN A 54 -24.49 1.28 15.50
CA GLN A 54 -25.69 1.65 16.26
C GLN A 54 -26.95 1.35 15.44
N HIS A 55 -28.00 0.85 16.10
CA HIS A 55 -29.28 0.55 15.44
C HIS A 55 -30.31 1.60 15.78
N VAL A 56 -31.02 2.11 14.77
CA VAL A 56 -31.98 3.21 14.93
C VAL A 56 -33.27 2.89 14.17
N ILE A 57 -34.41 3.13 14.80
CA ILE A 57 -35.73 2.99 14.18
C ILE A 57 -36.23 4.37 13.75
N ALA A 58 -36.44 4.54 12.46
CA ALA A 58 -37.10 5.71 11.90
C ALA A 58 -38.62 5.51 11.88
N GLU A 59 -39.34 6.14 12.82
CA GLU A 59 -40.79 6.04 12.87
C GLU A 59 -41.48 6.96 11.83
N PRO A 60 -42.64 6.57 11.29
CA PRO A 60 -43.44 7.45 10.43
C PRO A 60 -43.79 8.75 11.16
N GLY A 61 -43.54 9.90 10.53
CA GLY A 61 -43.86 11.21 11.10
C GLY A 61 -42.79 11.82 12.03
N SER A 62 -41.71 11.08 12.36
CA SER A 62 -40.58 11.62 13.11
C SER A 62 -39.82 12.67 12.29
N ALA A 63 -39.83 13.91 12.77
CA ALA A 63 -39.17 15.02 12.09
C ALA A 63 -37.64 14.81 12.02
N ILE A 64 -37.00 14.61 13.18
CA ILE A 64 -35.54 14.46 13.30
C ILE A 64 -35.21 13.42 14.36
N ILE A 65 -34.34 12.47 14.03
CA ILE A 65 -33.87 11.43 14.95
C ILE A 65 -32.35 11.62 15.12
N PRO A 66 -31.89 12.10 16.28
CA PRO A 66 -30.47 12.33 16.52
C PRO A 66 -29.77 11.00 16.83
N VAL A 67 -28.60 10.80 16.22
CA VAL A 67 -27.74 9.64 16.44
C VAL A 67 -26.34 10.17 16.68
N LYS A 68 -25.78 9.90 17.86
CA LYS A 68 -24.45 10.37 18.22
C LYS A 68 -23.53 9.18 18.43
N GLN A 69 -22.36 9.21 17.81
CA GLN A 69 -21.31 8.25 18.12
C GLN A 69 -20.96 8.34 19.60
N GLN A 70 -20.84 7.19 20.26
CA GLN A 70 -20.36 7.16 21.63
C GLN A 70 -18.85 7.39 21.62
N ALA A 71 -18.37 8.34 22.42
CA ALA A 71 -16.94 8.56 22.53
C ALA A 71 -16.29 7.26 23.03
N PRO A 72 -15.28 6.72 22.31
CA PRO A 72 -14.54 5.60 22.84
C PRO A 72 -13.93 6.01 24.18
N GLU A 73 -13.96 5.11 25.15
CA GLU A 73 -13.28 5.33 26.42
C GLU A 73 -11.81 5.66 26.11
N PRO A 74 -11.26 6.76 26.65
CA PRO A 74 -9.94 7.25 26.24
C PRO A 74 -8.90 6.18 26.56
N ALA A 75 -8.44 5.47 25.53
CA ALA A 75 -7.24 4.66 25.62
C ALA A 75 -6.09 5.61 25.97
N ALA A 76 -5.28 5.26 26.95
CA ALA A 76 -4.11 6.03 27.34
C ALA A 76 -3.10 6.03 26.17
N GLU A 77 -3.26 6.95 25.24
CA GLU A 77 -2.35 7.10 24.12
C GLU A 77 -1.11 7.85 24.56
N SER A 78 0.02 7.17 24.48
CA SER A 78 1.34 7.74 24.61
C SER A 78 1.55 8.73 23.46
N MET A 79 1.51 10.04 23.75
CA MET A 79 1.94 11.03 22.78
C MET A 79 3.39 10.71 22.35
N PRO A 80 3.69 10.69 21.04
CA PRO A 80 5.06 10.52 20.58
C PRO A 80 5.91 11.65 21.17
N ALA A 81 7.06 11.27 21.74
CA ALA A 81 8.00 12.23 22.30
C ALA A 81 8.39 13.28 21.25
N ALA A 82 8.54 14.54 21.69
CA ALA A 82 9.04 15.59 20.82
C ALA A 82 10.35 15.15 20.15
N PRO A 83 10.56 15.48 18.87
CA PRO A 83 11.77 15.08 18.16
C PRO A 83 13.00 15.57 18.95
N PRO A 84 14.01 14.71 19.17
CA PRO A 84 15.22 15.12 19.87
C PRO A 84 15.92 16.23 19.08
N THR A 85 16.36 17.27 19.78
CA THR A 85 17.16 18.34 19.18
C THR A 85 18.54 17.77 18.85
N ALA A 86 18.87 17.60 17.58
CA ALA A 86 20.21 17.17 17.17
C ALA A 86 21.26 18.17 17.69
N SER A 87 22.12 17.71 18.61
CA SER A 87 23.20 18.52 19.18
C SER A 87 24.53 17.94 18.71
N GLY A 88 24.93 18.30 17.50
CA GLY A 88 26.18 17.87 16.91
C GLY A 88 26.59 18.82 15.79
N ALA A 89 27.86 19.23 15.79
CA ALA A 89 28.45 20.07 14.74
C ALA A 89 28.67 19.22 13.46
N ALA A 90 27.60 18.96 12.73
CA ALA A 90 27.64 18.28 11.43
C ALA A 90 27.56 19.30 10.27
N GLN A 91 28.02 18.88 9.09
CA GLN A 91 27.95 19.64 7.83
C GLN A 91 26.57 20.28 7.63
N PRO A 92 26.45 21.39 6.88
CA PRO A 92 25.17 22.05 6.63
C PRO A 92 24.27 21.15 5.79
N ALA A 93 23.53 20.26 6.44
CA ALA A 93 22.43 19.54 5.86
C ALA A 93 21.24 20.50 5.74
N ASP A 94 20.66 20.57 4.55
CA ASP A 94 19.46 21.36 4.25
C ASP A 94 18.17 20.67 4.72
N ALA A 95 18.27 19.39 5.10
CA ALA A 95 17.16 18.60 5.62
C ALA A 95 17.59 17.53 6.64
N THR A 96 16.59 16.98 7.34
CA THR A 96 16.79 15.91 8.33
C THR A 96 15.74 14.84 8.14
N VAL A 97 16.16 13.57 8.19
CA VAL A 97 15.25 12.43 8.28
C VAL A 97 15.27 11.91 9.70
N VAL A 98 14.10 11.79 10.33
CA VAL A 98 13.93 11.26 11.68
C VAL A 98 13.11 9.98 11.59
N VAL A 99 13.61 8.91 12.18
CA VAL A 99 12.93 7.61 12.24
C VAL A 99 12.66 7.28 13.69
N VAL A 100 11.41 6.98 14.02
CA VAL A 100 10.93 6.69 15.38
C VAL A 100 10.22 5.34 15.36
N LEU A 101 10.82 4.32 15.97
CA LEU A 101 10.23 3.00 16.09
C LEU A 101 9.84 2.74 17.55
N THR A 102 8.54 2.62 17.81
CA THR A 102 8.00 2.52 19.17
C THR A 102 7.65 1.07 19.51
N ARG A 103 8.10 0.58 20.67
CA ARG A 103 7.69 -0.73 21.19
C ARG A 103 6.52 -0.58 22.17
N PRO A 104 5.67 -1.61 22.29
CA PRO A 104 4.73 -1.70 23.40
C PRO A 104 5.42 -1.97 24.75
N ASP A 105 6.57 -2.66 24.74
CA ASP A 105 7.27 -3.13 25.95
C ASP A 105 8.68 -2.51 26.09
N GLU A 106 9.21 -2.40 27.32
CA GLU A 106 10.53 -1.81 27.68
C GLU A 106 11.77 -2.62 27.24
N GLY A 107 11.65 -3.53 26.26
CA GLY A 107 12.78 -4.38 25.84
C GLY A 107 13.82 -3.66 24.96
N ASP A 108 15.05 -4.18 24.93
CA ASP A 108 16.12 -3.71 24.04
C ASP A 108 15.84 -3.98 22.55
N LEU A 109 16.17 -3.03 21.68
CA LEU A 109 16.02 -3.09 20.21
C LEU A 109 17.13 -3.94 19.53
N VAL A 110 17.59 -5.01 20.19
CA VAL A 110 18.69 -5.83 19.68
C VAL A 110 18.32 -6.43 18.32
N GLY A 111 19.22 -6.27 17.35
CA GLY A 111 19.06 -6.83 16.00
C GLY A 111 18.27 -5.94 15.03
N LEU A 112 17.81 -4.76 15.44
CA LEU A 112 17.21 -3.79 14.53
C LEU A 112 18.24 -2.72 14.14
N SER A 113 18.43 -2.50 12.84
CA SER A 113 19.23 -1.39 12.33
C SER A 113 18.49 -0.60 11.27
N VAL A 114 18.77 0.70 11.23
CA VAL A 114 18.16 1.64 10.31
C VAL A 114 19.25 2.38 9.58
N GLU A 115 19.17 2.38 8.26
CA GLU A 115 20.12 3.04 7.36
C GLU A 115 19.36 3.92 6.37
N LEU A 116 19.95 5.04 5.99
CA LEU A 116 19.42 5.88 4.92
C LEU A 116 20.36 5.80 3.72
N VAL A 117 19.87 5.21 2.63
CA VAL A 117 20.66 4.91 1.44
C VAL A 117 20.23 5.83 0.30
N SER A 118 21.15 6.43 -0.44
CA SER A 118 20.79 7.25 -1.61
C SER A 118 20.04 6.42 -2.66
N ALA A 119 19.28 7.10 -3.52
CA ALA A 119 18.50 6.46 -4.57
C ALA A 119 19.32 5.56 -5.52
N ASP A 120 20.55 5.96 -5.82
CA ASP A 120 21.51 5.19 -6.64
C ASP A 120 22.30 4.14 -5.84
N GLY A 121 22.24 4.19 -4.50
CA GLY A 121 23.02 3.33 -3.62
C GLY A 121 24.48 3.73 -3.45
N ALA A 122 24.91 4.88 -3.99
CA ALA A 122 26.29 5.34 -3.90
C ALA A 122 26.67 5.83 -2.47
N GLN A 123 25.69 6.32 -1.72
CA GLN A 123 25.88 6.86 -0.38
C GLN A 123 24.98 6.12 0.61
N THR A 124 25.54 5.73 1.76
CA THR A 124 24.78 5.22 2.91
C THR A 124 25.12 6.09 4.10
N LEU A 125 24.11 6.67 4.72
CA LEU A 125 24.23 7.44 5.94
C LEU A 125 23.96 6.54 7.14
N VAL A 126 24.89 6.59 8.09
CA VAL A 126 24.75 6.01 9.41
C VAL A 126 24.15 7.10 10.32
N PRO A 127 23.19 6.76 11.18
CA PRO A 127 22.50 7.77 12.00
C PRO A 127 23.46 8.44 12.98
N ASP A 128 23.31 9.75 13.18
CA ASP A 128 24.14 10.55 14.10
C ASP A 128 23.95 10.15 15.56
N MET A 129 22.82 9.52 15.88
CA MET A 129 22.50 9.01 17.20
C MET A 129 22.43 7.49 17.17
N THR A 130 23.20 6.85 18.05
CA THR A 130 22.97 5.44 18.39
C THR A 130 21.74 5.36 19.30
N PRO A 131 20.82 4.40 19.08
CA PRO A 131 19.58 4.29 19.84
C PRO A 131 19.90 3.83 21.27
N GLU A 132 20.22 4.74 22.18
CA GLU A 132 20.58 4.36 23.56
C GLU A 132 19.39 3.81 24.36
N ARG A 133 18.15 3.90 23.83
CA ARG A 133 16.93 3.18 24.31
C ARG A 133 15.66 3.49 23.51
N SER A 134 15.62 4.61 22.79
CA SER A 134 14.35 5.22 22.35
C SER A 134 13.86 4.85 20.95
N GLY A 135 14.55 3.98 20.22
CA GLY A 135 14.17 3.65 18.83
C GLY A 135 14.13 4.88 17.93
N ASN A 136 15.00 5.86 18.19
CA ASN A 136 15.07 7.10 17.44
C ASN A 136 16.38 7.17 16.67
N TRP A 137 16.29 7.41 15.36
CA TRP A 137 17.42 7.65 14.47
C TRP A 137 17.25 8.98 13.78
N CYS A 138 18.37 9.70 13.62
CA CYS A 138 18.41 11.00 12.96
C CYS A 138 19.49 10.97 11.88
N PHE A 139 19.13 11.38 10.67
CA PHE A 139 20.01 11.42 9.52
C PHE A 139 20.07 12.84 8.96
N PRO A 140 21.23 13.52 9.01
CA PRO A 140 21.44 14.74 8.24
C PRO A 140 21.52 14.35 6.76
N ALA A 141 20.52 14.73 5.97
CA ALA A 141 20.39 14.29 4.59
C ALA A 141 20.27 15.50 3.67
N THR A 142 20.82 15.39 2.46
CA THR A 142 20.56 16.40 1.42
C THR A 142 19.16 16.23 0.86
N ALA A 143 18.55 17.31 0.38
CA ALA A 143 17.32 17.21 -0.40
C ALA A 143 17.47 16.24 -1.58
N GLY A 144 16.40 15.49 -1.88
CA GLY A 144 16.36 14.51 -2.95
C GLY A 144 15.75 13.17 -2.54
N TYR A 145 16.16 12.12 -3.25
CA TYR A 145 15.58 10.79 -3.13
C TYR A 145 16.45 9.84 -2.31
N TRP A 146 15.84 9.23 -1.30
CA TRP A 146 16.49 8.34 -0.36
C TRP A 146 15.66 7.08 -0.15
N ARG A 147 16.32 6.00 0.24
CA ARG A 147 15.73 4.72 0.61
C ARG A 147 15.97 4.52 2.09
N LEU A 148 14.91 4.43 2.86
CA LEU A 148 15.00 4.00 4.25
C LEU A 148 15.10 2.49 4.27
N ARG A 149 16.26 1.97 4.68
CA ARG A 149 16.49 0.53 4.84
C ARG A 149 16.36 0.16 6.31
N ILE A 150 15.51 -0.80 6.61
CA ILE A 150 15.31 -1.33 7.95
C ILE A 150 15.68 -2.81 7.92
N ASN A 151 16.70 -3.16 8.70
CA ASN A 151 17.10 -4.54 8.93
C ASN A 151 16.43 -5.00 10.23
N GLU A 152 15.51 -5.95 10.12
CA GLU A 152 14.87 -6.61 11.26
C GLU A 152 15.75 -7.77 11.78
N ALA A 153 15.46 -8.29 12.97
CA ALA A 153 16.27 -9.35 13.58
C ALA A 153 16.33 -10.64 12.72
N ALA A 154 17.37 -11.46 13.00
CA ALA A 154 18.14 -12.36 12.14
C ALA A 154 17.45 -13.38 11.20
N ALA A 155 16.13 -13.41 11.05
CA ALA A 155 15.45 -14.33 10.14
C ALA A 155 14.95 -13.67 8.85
N ARG A 156 14.63 -12.36 8.88
CA ARG A 156 13.93 -11.71 7.76
C ARG A 156 14.85 -10.95 6.83
N GLN A 157 14.53 -10.97 5.54
CA GLN A 157 15.19 -10.08 4.59
C GLN A 157 14.88 -8.62 4.95
N PRO A 158 15.88 -7.73 4.89
CA PRO A 158 15.65 -6.32 5.14
C PRO A 158 14.67 -5.76 4.12
N PHE A 159 13.94 -4.74 4.51
CA PHE A 159 13.08 -4.01 3.59
C PHE A 159 13.54 -2.58 3.42
N GLU A 160 13.18 -2.01 2.28
CA GLU A 160 13.43 -0.63 1.91
C GLU A 160 12.11 0.07 1.62
N MET A 161 12.04 1.37 1.96
CA MET A 161 10.93 2.25 1.62
C MET A 161 11.46 3.53 0.96
N ALA A 162 10.72 4.07 0.01
CA ALA A 162 11.03 5.34 -0.62
C ALA A 162 10.84 6.50 0.35
N ILE A 163 11.79 7.44 0.37
CA ILE A 163 11.73 8.69 1.13
C ILE A 163 12.10 9.82 0.18
N THR A 164 11.24 10.85 0.10
CA THR A 164 11.57 12.11 -0.57
C THR A 164 11.88 13.15 0.48
N VAL A 165 13.11 13.66 0.45
CA VAL A 165 13.60 14.68 1.37
C VAL A 165 13.46 16.04 0.69
N VAL A 166 12.66 16.92 1.29
CA VAL A 166 12.32 18.24 0.73
C VAL A 166 13.07 19.33 1.52
N PRO A 167 13.70 20.33 0.86
CA PRO A 167 14.40 21.41 1.55
C PRO A 167 13.51 22.15 2.57
N GLY A 168 14.05 22.42 3.76
CA GLY A 168 13.32 23.14 4.82
C GLY A 168 12.27 22.32 5.57
N TYR A 169 12.17 21.02 5.27
CA TYR A 169 11.35 20.05 5.99
C TYR A 169 12.19 19.03 6.74
N VAL A 170 11.58 18.41 7.74
CA VAL A 170 12.00 17.20 8.43
C VAL A 170 11.11 16.09 7.92
N ALA A 171 11.70 15.07 7.30
CA ALA A 171 10.99 13.85 6.93
C ALA A 171 10.95 12.93 8.14
N GLN A 172 9.77 12.79 8.76
CA GLN A 172 9.58 11.96 9.94
C GLN A 172 8.87 10.66 9.55
N VAL A 173 9.51 9.53 9.86
CA VAL A 173 8.94 8.19 9.77
C VAL A 173 8.68 7.72 11.20
N SER A 174 7.45 7.36 11.53
CA SER A 174 7.14 6.75 12.82
C SER A 174 6.34 5.47 12.64
N ALA A 175 6.75 4.37 13.25
CA ALA A 175 6.03 3.11 13.17
C ALA A 175 6.11 2.32 14.47
N PRO A 176 5.02 1.66 14.89
CA PRO A 176 5.12 0.74 16.01
C PRO A 176 5.82 -0.55 15.59
N LEU A 177 6.49 -1.16 16.55
CA LEU A 177 7.10 -2.48 16.44
C LEU A 177 6.15 -3.52 17.03
N LEU A 178 6.00 -4.63 16.32
CA LEU A 178 5.27 -5.80 16.78
C LEU A 178 6.29 -6.82 17.30
N SER A 179 6.03 -7.37 18.48
CA SER A 179 6.78 -8.51 19.00
C SER A 179 6.25 -9.79 18.34
N GLY A 180 7.13 -10.58 17.72
CA GLY A 180 6.82 -11.90 17.17
C GLY A 180 7.86 -12.94 17.59
N VAL A 181 7.60 -14.21 17.27
CA VAL A 181 8.50 -15.35 17.58
C VAL A 181 9.90 -15.15 16.98
N GLU A 182 9.96 -14.51 15.81
CA GLU A 182 11.20 -14.26 15.06
C GLU A 182 11.88 -12.94 15.42
N GLY A 183 11.32 -12.19 16.38
CA GLY A 183 11.84 -10.91 16.84
C GLY A 183 10.90 -9.74 16.58
N LEU A 184 11.47 -8.53 16.55
CA LEU A 184 10.74 -7.29 16.33
C LEU A 184 10.55 -7.03 14.84
N ARG A 185 9.33 -6.67 14.47
CA ARG A 185 8.97 -6.27 13.10
C ARG A 185 8.29 -4.91 13.08
N VAL A 186 8.50 -4.15 12.01
CA VAL A 186 7.81 -2.88 11.80
C VAL A 186 6.38 -3.15 11.34
N ASP A 187 5.40 -2.55 12.01
CA ASP A 187 4.03 -2.52 11.53
C ASP A 187 3.88 -1.48 10.43
N LEU A 188 3.98 -1.91 9.18
CA LEU A 188 3.82 -1.01 8.03
C LEU A 188 2.41 -0.42 7.94
N GLU A 189 1.36 -1.12 8.39
CA GLU A 189 0.00 -0.59 8.33
C GLU A 189 -0.22 0.55 9.34
N LYS A 190 0.53 0.54 10.44
CA LYS A 190 0.54 1.62 11.45
C LYS A 190 1.68 2.63 11.26
N LEU A 191 2.53 2.46 10.25
CA LEU A 191 3.57 3.44 9.90
C LEU A 191 2.93 4.78 9.49
N ARG A 192 3.60 5.87 9.85
CA ARG A 192 3.28 7.25 9.46
C ARG A 192 4.49 7.91 8.84
N PHE A 193 4.26 8.66 7.78
CA PHE A 193 5.27 9.49 7.12
C PHE A 193 4.78 10.93 7.07
N ARG A 194 5.56 11.86 7.64
CA ARG A 194 5.21 13.28 7.75
C ARG A 194 6.35 14.14 7.22
N LEU A 195 6.00 15.24 6.57
CA LEU A 195 6.93 16.31 6.21
C LEU A 195 6.62 17.53 7.08
N GLN A 196 7.46 17.76 8.10
CA GLN A 196 7.28 18.85 9.06
C GLN A 196 8.23 20.01 8.76
N ARG A 197 7.72 21.24 8.68
CA ARG A 197 8.57 22.41 8.42
C ARG A 197 9.52 22.65 9.60
N GLN A 198 10.82 22.77 9.34
CA GLN A 198 11.85 22.90 10.39
C GLN A 198 11.65 24.11 11.32
N THR A 199 11.11 25.21 10.79
CA THR A 199 10.94 26.47 11.53
C THR A 199 9.71 26.50 12.41
N LEU A 200 8.75 25.58 12.20
CA LEU A 200 7.52 25.53 12.97
C LEU A 200 7.66 24.44 14.02
N ARG A 201 7.71 24.83 15.30
CA ARG A 201 7.38 23.89 16.38
C ARG A 201 5.92 23.50 16.20
N SER A 202 5.68 22.35 15.58
CA SER A 202 4.33 21.85 15.39
C SER A 202 3.75 21.53 16.77
N THR A 203 2.87 22.39 17.28
CA THR A 203 1.79 21.89 18.11
C THR A 203 0.99 20.99 17.19
N ALA A 204 1.06 19.69 17.44
CA ALA A 204 0.38 18.72 16.60
C ALA A 204 -1.12 19.04 16.69
N ASP A 205 -1.67 19.57 15.61
CA ASP A 205 -3.09 19.89 15.52
C ASP A 205 -3.85 18.56 15.54
N GLN A 206 -4.59 18.30 16.62
CA GLN A 206 -5.33 17.05 16.81
C GLN A 206 -6.29 16.80 15.65
N GLU A 207 -6.84 17.86 15.04
CA GLU A 207 -7.71 17.75 13.89
C GLU A 207 -6.96 17.19 12.68
N LEU A 208 -5.76 17.69 12.40
CA LEU A 208 -4.92 17.20 11.30
C LEU A 208 -4.42 15.77 11.51
N ILE A 209 -4.15 15.37 12.77
CA ILE A 209 -3.83 13.98 13.10
C ILE A 209 -5.04 13.08 12.81
N GLY A 210 -6.22 13.48 13.27
CA GLY A 210 -7.45 12.73 13.02
C GLY A 210 -7.75 12.58 11.53
N PHE A 211 -7.47 13.63 10.74
CA PHE A 211 -7.55 13.55 9.29
C PHE A 211 -6.55 12.57 8.69
N GLU A 212 -5.27 12.63 9.10
CA GLU A 212 -4.23 11.71 8.62
C GLU A 212 -4.65 10.25 8.82
N GLU A 213 -5.13 9.91 10.03
CA GLU A 213 -5.59 8.56 10.36
C GLU A 213 -6.77 8.12 9.48
N ALA A 214 -7.78 8.99 9.33
CA ALA A 214 -8.95 8.71 8.50
C ALA A 214 -8.57 8.54 7.02
N ALA A 215 -7.69 9.40 6.50
CA ALA A 215 -7.25 9.36 5.11
C ALA A 215 -6.45 8.07 4.83
N LEU A 216 -5.50 7.69 5.70
CA LEU A 216 -4.73 6.45 5.53
C LEU A 216 -5.64 5.22 5.58
N ALA A 217 -6.62 5.19 6.49
CA ALA A 217 -7.61 4.10 6.55
C ALA A 217 -8.45 4.03 5.26
N ALA A 218 -8.90 5.18 4.75
CA ALA A 218 -9.65 5.26 3.49
C ALA A 218 -8.80 4.81 2.28
N ILE A 219 -7.55 5.27 2.15
CA ILE A 219 -6.62 4.84 1.09
C ILE A 219 -6.38 3.34 1.13
N SER A 220 -6.08 2.79 2.32
CA SER A 220 -5.78 1.37 2.51
C SER A 220 -6.92 0.45 2.04
N SER A 221 -8.14 0.98 2.05
CA SER A 221 -9.36 0.24 1.71
C SER A 221 -9.97 0.66 0.37
N GLY A 222 -9.33 1.59 -0.34
CA GLY A 222 -9.83 2.12 -1.62
C GLY A 222 -11.16 2.87 -1.50
N ARG A 223 -11.44 3.48 -0.33
CA ARG A 223 -12.65 4.27 -0.09
C ARG A 223 -12.37 5.76 -0.19
N SER A 224 -13.39 6.53 -0.55
CA SER A 224 -13.34 8.01 -0.58
C SER A 224 -13.95 8.60 0.68
N LEU A 225 -13.36 9.69 1.17
CA LEU A 225 -13.98 10.58 2.17
C LEU A 225 -14.56 11.80 1.46
N PHE A 226 -15.74 12.25 1.87
CA PHE A 226 -16.40 13.44 1.32
C PHE A 226 -17.36 14.07 2.32
N GLY A 227 -17.49 15.40 2.24
CA GLY A 227 -18.36 16.19 3.10
C GLY A 227 -17.78 17.59 3.35
N PRO A 228 -18.58 18.51 3.92
CA PRO A 228 -18.20 19.91 4.07
C PRO A 228 -16.92 20.13 4.89
N GLN A 229 -16.72 19.35 5.97
CA GLN A 229 -15.52 19.46 6.81
C GLN A 229 -14.27 18.99 6.07
N PHE A 230 -14.39 17.92 5.27
CA PHE A 230 -13.30 17.44 4.43
C PHE A 230 -12.97 18.46 3.34
N GLU A 231 -13.98 19.02 2.66
CA GLU A 231 -13.79 20.10 1.67
C GLU A 231 -13.09 21.32 2.28
N GLN A 232 -13.57 21.78 3.44
CA GLN A 232 -12.97 22.90 4.17
C GLN A 232 -11.51 22.62 4.54
N LEU A 233 -11.19 21.40 5.00
CA LEU A 233 -9.82 21.02 5.30
C LEU A 233 -8.95 21.07 4.04
N ILE A 234 -9.42 20.55 2.92
CA ILE A 234 -8.63 20.60 1.69
C ILE A 234 -8.45 22.06 1.24
N GLU A 235 -9.43 22.94 1.43
CA GLU A 235 -9.28 24.38 1.14
C GLU A 235 -8.18 25.00 2.01
N GLN A 236 -8.12 24.63 3.28
CA GLN A 236 -7.03 25.03 4.17
C GLN A 236 -5.68 24.49 3.68
N LEU A 237 -5.62 23.22 3.24
CA LEU A 237 -4.40 22.59 2.72
C LEU A 237 -3.93 23.18 1.38
N ALA A 238 -4.85 23.68 0.55
CA ALA A 238 -4.53 24.39 -0.68
C ALA A 238 -4.13 25.86 -0.44
N GLY A 239 -4.42 26.41 0.74
CA GLY A 239 -4.11 27.78 1.12
C GLY A 239 -2.62 28.01 1.48
N ASP A 240 -2.26 29.28 1.63
CA ASP A 240 -0.86 29.71 1.88
C ASP A 240 -0.30 29.29 3.25
N ASN A 241 -1.18 28.94 4.18
CA ASN A 241 -0.81 28.56 5.55
C ASN A 241 -0.56 27.06 5.72
N ALA A 242 -0.82 26.25 4.69
CA ALA A 242 -0.61 24.81 4.77
C ALA A 242 0.89 24.48 4.86
N ALA A 243 1.25 23.77 5.93
CA ALA A 243 2.65 23.46 6.26
C ALA A 243 3.01 21.97 6.16
N ASN A 244 2.08 21.08 5.80
CA ASN A 244 2.35 19.64 5.72
C ASN A 244 2.01 19.08 4.33
N PRO A 245 3.01 18.98 3.43
CA PRO A 245 2.82 18.46 2.08
C PRO A 245 2.21 17.05 2.05
N MET A 246 2.53 16.19 3.02
CA MET A 246 2.01 14.83 3.04
C MET A 246 0.50 14.77 3.26
N LEU A 247 -0.06 15.65 4.10
CA LEU A 247 -1.52 15.74 4.24
C LEU A 247 -2.19 16.17 2.94
N GLY A 248 -1.59 17.11 2.21
CA GLY A 248 -2.08 17.50 0.89
C GLY A 248 -2.01 16.35 -0.13
N VAL A 249 -0.95 15.53 -0.10
CA VAL A 249 -0.84 14.33 -0.94
C VAL A 249 -1.95 13.33 -0.61
N LEU A 250 -2.21 13.06 0.68
CA LEU A 250 -3.30 12.17 1.11
C LEU A 250 -4.68 12.71 0.67
N ALA A 251 -4.91 14.01 0.86
CA ALA A 251 -6.11 14.70 0.40
C ALA A 251 -6.30 14.59 -1.12
N ALA A 252 -5.25 14.76 -1.91
CA ALA A 252 -5.31 14.61 -3.36
C ALA A 252 -5.69 13.18 -3.79
N HIS A 253 -5.19 12.15 -3.08
CA HIS A 253 -5.61 10.76 -3.29
C HIS A 253 -7.08 10.53 -2.94
N MET A 254 -7.59 11.15 -1.88
CA MET A 254 -9.02 11.10 -1.56
C MET A 254 -9.88 11.72 -2.66
N CYS A 255 -9.45 12.85 -3.23
CA CYS A 255 -10.10 13.45 -4.39
C CYS A 255 -10.06 12.54 -5.63
N GLU A 256 -9.01 11.71 -5.79
CA GLU A 256 -8.93 10.74 -6.90
C GLU A 256 -9.91 9.56 -6.73
N LEU A 257 -10.21 9.15 -5.49
CA LEU A 257 -11.14 8.06 -5.19
C LEU A 257 -12.62 8.50 -5.25
N GLY A 258 -12.91 9.78 -5.04
CA GLY A 258 -14.26 10.34 -5.14
C GLY A 258 -14.79 10.38 -6.58
N MET A 259 -16.10 10.16 -6.76
CA MET A 259 -16.70 10.05 -8.10
C MET A 259 -16.98 11.38 -8.81
N ASP A 260 -17.03 12.53 -8.14
CA ASP A 260 -17.47 13.77 -8.81
C ASP A 260 -16.90 15.09 -8.26
N SER A 261 -16.47 15.93 -9.22
CA SER A 261 -16.69 17.40 -9.30
C SER A 261 -15.67 18.45 -8.79
N HIS A 262 -14.51 18.09 -8.26
CA HIS A 262 -13.55 19.11 -7.80
C HIS A 262 -12.26 19.21 -8.62
N SER A 263 -12.32 19.08 -9.96
CA SER A 263 -11.13 19.15 -10.83
C SER A 263 -10.32 20.44 -10.64
N ALA A 264 -10.98 21.61 -10.71
CA ALA A 264 -10.31 22.91 -10.53
C ALA A 264 -9.67 23.05 -9.14
N PHE A 265 -10.25 22.43 -8.13
CA PHE A 265 -9.75 22.47 -6.78
C PHE A 265 -8.58 21.52 -6.55
N ARG A 266 -8.68 20.30 -7.09
CA ARG A 266 -7.57 19.34 -7.14
C ARG A 266 -6.37 19.96 -7.82
N GLU A 267 -6.55 20.66 -8.94
CA GLU A 267 -5.44 21.34 -9.63
C GLU A 267 -4.79 22.40 -8.74
N ARG A 268 -5.57 23.23 -8.03
CA ARG A 268 -5.01 24.19 -7.05
C ARG A 268 -4.21 23.50 -5.94
N LEU A 269 -4.71 22.38 -5.42
CA LEU A 269 -4.00 21.59 -4.41
C LEU A 269 -2.68 21.02 -4.97
N LEU A 270 -2.69 20.49 -6.19
CA LEU A 270 -1.49 19.97 -6.85
C LEU A 270 -0.48 21.08 -7.18
N ASP A 271 -0.94 22.25 -7.62
CA ASP A 271 -0.10 23.45 -7.81
C ASP A 271 0.61 23.83 -6.50
N ARG A 272 -0.15 23.82 -5.41
CA ARG A 272 0.40 24.11 -4.07
C ARG A 272 1.40 23.06 -3.63
N LEU A 273 1.09 21.78 -3.82
CA LEU A 273 1.99 20.68 -3.46
C LEU A 273 3.31 20.78 -4.21
N GLU A 274 3.30 21.04 -5.52
CA GLU A 274 4.54 21.24 -6.29
C GLU A 274 5.36 22.41 -5.73
N GLN A 275 4.74 23.54 -5.38
CA GLN A 275 5.44 24.66 -4.74
C GLN A 275 6.08 24.25 -3.41
N LEU A 276 5.34 23.50 -2.56
CA LEU A 276 5.82 23.07 -1.26
C LEU A 276 6.91 21.99 -1.35
N THR A 277 6.91 21.17 -2.40
CA THR A 277 7.86 20.06 -2.59
C THR A 277 9.05 20.40 -3.50
N GLY A 278 9.24 21.68 -3.85
CA GLY A 278 10.42 22.15 -4.61
C GLY A 278 10.26 22.16 -6.13
N GLY A 279 9.04 22.01 -6.63
CA GLY A 279 8.66 22.20 -8.04
C GLY A 279 8.00 20.98 -8.69
N PRO A 280 7.62 21.11 -9.98
CA PRO A 280 7.00 20.04 -10.74
C PRO A 280 7.89 18.81 -10.86
N GLY A 281 7.33 17.62 -10.61
CA GLY A 281 8.04 16.35 -10.77
C GLY A 281 9.08 16.00 -9.69
N VAL A 282 9.28 16.86 -8.68
CA VAL A 282 10.26 16.63 -7.61
C VAL A 282 9.76 15.61 -6.59
N HIS A 283 8.46 15.61 -6.26
CA HIS A 283 7.88 14.61 -5.37
C HIS A 283 7.17 13.53 -6.19
N PRO A 284 7.56 12.23 -6.10
CA PRO A 284 7.02 11.21 -7.00
C PRO A 284 5.51 11.02 -6.87
N ASP A 285 4.96 11.03 -5.64
CA ASP A 285 3.50 10.98 -5.43
C ASP A 285 2.75 12.14 -6.11
N VAL A 286 3.26 13.37 -6.00
CA VAL A 286 2.66 14.56 -6.65
C VAL A 286 2.75 14.44 -8.17
N ALA A 287 3.89 13.99 -8.69
CA ALA A 287 4.08 13.76 -10.13
C ALA A 287 3.08 12.74 -10.69
N ILE A 288 2.80 11.67 -9.94
CA ILE A 288 1.85 10.64 -10.36
C ILE A 288 0.40 11.14 -10.25
N LEU A 289 0.06 11.91 -9.22
CA LEU A 289 -1.26 12.54 -9.12
C LEU A 289 -1.53 13.48 -10.31
N ARG A 290 -0.53 14.27 -10.71
CA ARG A 290 -0.59 15.10 -11.92
C ARG A 290 -0.76 14.28 -13.19
N LEU A 291 0.01 13.20 -13.33
CA LEU A 291 -0.10 12.29 -14.46
C LEU A 291 -1.52 11.69 -14.55
N SER A 292 -2.08 11.24 -13.43
CA SER A 292 -3.46 10.73 -13.39
C SER A 292 -4.48 11.79 -13.79
N SER A 293 -4.33 13.01 -13.27
CA SER A 293 -5.21 14.12 -13.66
C SER A 293 -5.18 14.38 -15.16
N ALA A 294 -3.98 14.43 -15.76
CA ALA A 294 -3.80 14.61 -17.19
C ALA A 294 -4.42 13.48 -18.02
N VAL A 295 -4.25 12.22 -17.59
CA VAL A 295 -4.87 11.05 -18.25
C VAL A 295 -6.40 11.13 -18.22
N ARG A 296 -7.00 11.49 -17.08
CA ARG A 296 -8.46 11.64 -16.94
C ARG A 296 -9.04 12.74 -17.84
N LEU A 297 -8.30 13.83 -18.03
CA LEU A 297 -8.72 14.94 -18.90
C LEU A 297 -8.48 14.66 -20.40
N GLY A 298 -8.06 13.44 -20.76
CA GLY A 298 -7.70 13.08 -22.14
C GLY A 298 -6.44 13.78 -22.64
N GLY A 299 -5.68 14.44 -21.76
CA GLY A 299 -4.51 15.26 -22.05
C GLY A 299 -3.22 14.46 -22.16
N VAL A 300 -3.25 13.26 -22.75
CA VAL A 300 -2.05 12.40 -22.86
C VAL A 300 -1.07 12.90 -23.96
N SER A 301 -1.41 13.99 -24.65
CA SER A 301 -0.61 14.57 -25.73
C SER A 301 0.55 15.42 -25.20
N GLY A 302 1.66 14.77 -24.82
CA GLY A 302 2.91 15.46 -24.48
C GLY A 302 4.03 14.49 -24.09
N PRO A 303 5.32 14.89 -24.18
CA PRO A 303 6.43 14.10 -23.66
C PRO A 303 6.23 13.91 -22.15
N LYS A 304 6.05 12.66 -21.75
CA LYS A 304 5.88 12.31 -20.34
C LYS A 304 7.25 12.20 -19.68
N THR A 305 7.43 12.93 -18.59
CA THR A 305 8.63 12.82 -17.76
C THR A 305 8.66 11.44 -17.10
N PRO A 306 9.72 10.64 -17.27
CA PRO A 306 9.82 9.36 -16.60
C PRO A 306 9.84 9.49 -15.08
N VAL A 307 9.22 8.55 -14.38
CA VAL A 307 9.24 8.48 -12.91
C VAL A 307 10.44 7.63 -12.49
N LEU A 308 11.53 8.32 -12.13
CA LEU A 308 12.82 7.68 -11.84
C LEU A 308 12.90 7.09 -10.42
N PHE A 309 12.05 7.54 -9.51
CA PHE A 309 12.05 7.13 -8.12
C PHE A 309 10.65 6.65 -7.67
N PRO A 310 10.55 5.57 -6.87
CA PRO A 310 9.26 5.07 -6.43
C PRO A 310 8.50 6.10 -5.57
N PRO A 311 7.17 6.19 -5.68
CA PRO A 311 6.35 6.95 -4.77
C PRO A 311 6.27 6.28 -3.40
N ILE A 312 6.05 7.12 -2.38
CA ILE A 312 5.95 6.70 -0.99
C ILE A 312 4.63 5.93 -0.77
N LEU A 313 3.52 6.36 -1.38
CA LEU A 313 2.23 5.71 -1.25
C LEU A 313 2.05 4.57 -2.26
N ALA A 314 1.53 3.44 -1.77
CA ALA A 314 1.15 2.30 -2.60
C ALA A 314 0.02 2.64 -3.59
N ALA A 315 -0.84 3.60 -3.24
CA ALA A 315 -1.87 4.12 -4.15
C ALA A 315 -1.25 4.82 -5.37
N SER A 316 -0.29 5.72 -5.15
CA SER A 316 0.49 6.34 -6.22
C SER A 316 1.23 5.29 -7.05
N TRP A 317 1.82 4.27 -6.42
CA TRP A 317 2.49 3.20 -7.16
C TRP A 317 1.54 2.45 -8.11
N ARG A 318 0.34 2.10 -7.64
CA ARG A 318 -0.69 1.47 -8.48
C ARG A 318 -1.11 2.36 -9.66
N MET A 319 -1.27 3.66 -9.41
CA MET A 319 -1.58 4.64 -10.47
C MET A 319 -0.46 4.74 -11.51
N LEU A 320 0.80 4.70 -11.06
CA LEU A 320 1.96 4.66 -11.96
C LEU A 320 1.93 3.39 -12.82
N LEU A 321 1.76 2.21 -12.22
CA LEU A 321 1.68 0.95 -12.97
C LEU A 321 0.56 0.94 -14.00
N GLU A 322 -0.62 1.47 -13.64
CA GLU A 322 -1.74 1.60 -14.57
C GLU A 322 -1.38 2.53 -15.75
N ALA A 323 -0.78 3.68 -15.46
CA ALA A 323 -0.33 4.60 -16.51
C ALA A 323 0.76 3.97 -17.39
N THR A 324 1.65 3.16 -16.83
CA THR A 324 2.70 2.43 -17.56
C THR A 324 2.13 1.40 -18.54
N ARG A 325 0.93 0.86 -18.31
CA ARG A 325 0.26 -0.02 -19.31
C ARG A 325 0.03 0.68 -20.64
N GLN A 326 -0.27 1.98 -20.59
CA GLN A 326 -0.49 2.81 -21.78
C GLN A 326 0.80 3.49 -22.26
N CYS A 327 1.80 3.58 -21.39
CA CYS A 327 3.01 4.38 -21.61
C CYS A 327 4.21 3.75 -20.89
N PRO A 328 4.79 2.67 -21.45
CA PRO A 328 5.86 1.91 -20.82
C PRO A 328 7.09 2.75 -20.46
N GLU A 329 7.35 3.83 -21.19
CA GLU A 329 8.47 4.75 -20.98
C GLU A 329 8.42 5.54 -19.65
N LEU A 330 7.27 5.54 -18.96
CA LEU A 330 7.13 6.13 -17.62
C LEU A 330 8.03 5.46 -16.59
N ILE A 331 8.29 4.16 -16.74
CA ILE A 331 9.23 3.40 -15.91
C ILE A 331 10.38 2.95 -16.82
N PRO A 332 11.49 3.70 -16.89
CA PRO A 332 12.62 3.29 -17.70
C PRO A 332 13.17 1.94 -17.24
N ALA A 333 13.52 1.09 -18.20
CA ALA A 333 14.15 -0.19 -17.90
C ALA A 333 15.45 0.02 -17.10
N GLY A 334 15.63 -0.78 -16.05
CA GLY A 334 16.76 -0.68 -15.13
C GLY A 334 16.68 0.47 -14.13
N SER A 335 15.66 1.33 -14.17
CA SER A 335 15.40 2.33 -13.11
C SER A 335 15.15 1.66 -11.76
N LEU A 336 15.19 2.43 -10.67
CA LEU A 336 14.86 1.86 -9.36
C LEU A 336 13.43 1.31 -9.34
N CYS A 337 12.46 2.04 -9.92
CA CYS A 337 11.08 1.59 -10.09
C CYS A 337 11.00 0.20 -10.76
N ASP A 338 11.69 0.02 -11.90
CA ASP A 338 11.73 -1.28 -12.61
C ASP A 338 12.31 -2.40 -11.71
N ARG A 339 13.39 -2.10 -10.98
CA ARG A 339 14.07 -3.10 -10.13
C ARG A 339 13.31 -3.49 -8.86
N ILE A 340 12.43 -2.64 -8.36
CA ILE A 340 11.66 -2.93 -7.13
C ILE A 340 10.31 -3.57 -7.43
N ALA A 341 9.83 -3.50 -8.68
CA ALA A 341 8.49 -3.94 -9.06
C ALA A 341 8.21 -5.42 -8.70
N ASP A 342 9.25 -6.25 -8.68
CA ASP A 342 9.18 -7.68 -8.34
C ASP A 342 9.49 -8.01 -6.88
N ARG A 343 9.75 -7.00 -6.04
CA ARG A 343 10.15 -7.16 -4.63
C ARG A 343 9.20 -6.46 -3.67
N LEU A 344 8.10 -5.92 -4.18
CA LEU A 344 7.15 -5.17 -3.37
C LEU A 344 6.62 -6.04 -2.23
N TRP A 345 6.66 -5.49 -1.04
CA TRP A 345 5.91 -6.02 0.09
C TRP A 345 4.47 -5.57 0.00
N SER A 346 3.55 -6.45 0.39
CA SER A 346 2.13 -6.15 0.43
C SER A 346 1.81 -5.27 1.65
N SER A 347 2.01 -3.96 1.52
CA SER A 347 1.29 -2.97 2.33
C SER A 347 0.25 -2.27 1.46
N ARG A 348 -0.90 -1.95 2.05
CA ARG A 348 -1.96 -1.24 1.33
C ARG A 348 -1.73 0.27 1.27
N ILE A 349 -0.85 0.77 2.14
CA ILE A 349 -0.63 2.21 2.35
C ILE A 349 0.70 2.65 1.75
N TRP A 350 1.79 1.96 2.10
CA TRP A 350 3.15 2.39 1.78
C TRP A 350 3.81 1.49 0.75
N THR A 351 4.62 2.08 -0.12
CA THR A 351 5.48 1.32 -1.04
C THR A 351 6.73 0.89 -0.28
N ALA A 352 6.78 -0.38 0.11
CA ALA A 352 7.95 -1.03 0.67
C ALA A 352 8.36 -2.22 -0.20
N TRP A 353 9.63 -2.59 -0.22
CA TRP A 353 10.13 -3.74 -0.95
C TRP A 353 11.25 -4.46 -0.22
N THR A 354 11.41 -5.74 -0.51
CA THR A 354 12.51 -6.53 0.03
C THR A 354 13.84 -6.10 -0.61
N ALA A 355 14.78 -5.72 0.23
CA ALA A 355 16.10 -5.30 -0.17
C ALA A 355 17.01 -6.54 -0.36
N PRO A 356 17.87 -6.55 -1.40
CA PRO A 356 18.86 -7.61 -1.52
C PRO A 356 19.80 -7.59 -0.31
N PRO A 357 20.31 -8.74 0.15
CA PRO A 357 21.30 -8.79 1.23
C PRO A 357 22.50 -7.89 0.92
N LEU A 358 23.02 -7.17 1.91
CA LEU A 358 24.17 -6.25 1.74
C LEU A 358 25.40 -6.98 1.15
N ASP A 359 25.58 -8.25 1.50
CA ASP A 359 26.70 -9.07 1.08
C ASP A 359 26.53 -9.76 -0.28
N ALA A 360 25.37 -9.60 -0.91
CA ALA A 360 25.20 -10.05 -2.28
C ALA A 360 26.05 -9.13 -3.16
N LYS A 361 27.32 -9.54 -3.39
CA LYS A 361 28.15 -8.96 -4.46
C LYS A 361 27.23 -8.79 -5.65
N PRO A 362 27.15 -7.58 -6.26
CA PRO A 362 26.39 -7.41 -7.47
C PRO A 362 26.94 -8.45 -8.42
N VAL A 363 26.20 -9.55 -8.58
CA VAL A 363 26.46 -10.52 -9.62
C VAL A 363 26.20 -9.63 -10.81
N ALA A 364 27.29 -9.13 -11.39
CA ALA A 364 27.25 -8.45 -12.66
C ALA A 364 26.43 -9.44 -13.48
N ARG A 365 25.17 -9.09 -13.75
CA ARG A 365 24.35 -9.81 -14.70
C ARG A 365 25.04 -9.48 -16.02
N ALA A 366 26.19 -10.12 -16.24
CA ALA A 366 26.67 -10.48 -17.53
C ALA A 366 25.46 -11.14 -18.14
N ARG A 367 24.78 -10.39 -19.00
CA ARG A 367 23.85 -10.98 -19.95
C ARG A 367 24.63 -12.13 -20.54
N SER A 368 24.29 -13.35 -20.13
CA SER A 368 24.65 -14.57 -20.83
C SER A 368 23.86 -14.56 -22.14
N ILE A 369 24.22 -13.62 -23.02
CA ILE A 369 24.16 -13.78 -24.45
C ILE A 369 25.47 -14.46 -24.77
N GLY A 370 25.46 -15.80 -24.81
CA GLY A 370 26.68 -16.54 -25.15
C GLY A 370 26.84 -17.96 -24.64
N VAL A 371 25.77 -18.74 -24.47
CA VAL A 371 25.86 -20.20 -24.67
C VAL A 371 24.66 -20.62 -25.51
N GLY A 372 24.96 -21.08 -26.72
CA GLY A 372 23.99 -21.48 -27.73
C GLY A 372 23.23 -22.74 -27.35
N GLY A 373 22.15 -22.56 -26.60
CA GLY A 373 20.95 -23.37 -26.72
C GLY A 373 19.81 -22.44 -27.07
N LYS A 374 19.31 -22.46 -28.31
CA LYS A 374 17.96 -21.98 -28.61
C LYS A 374 16.98 -22.93 -27.91
N MET A 375 16.86 -22.82 -26.59
CA MET A 375 15.75 -23.39 -25.85
C MET A 375 14.56 -22.46 -26.12
N SER A 376 13.52 -23.03 -26.71
CA SER A 376 12.31 -22.27 -27.05
C SER A 376 11.63 -21.85 -25.77
N ALA A 377 11.70 -20.56 -25.40
CA ALA A 377 11.06 -20.00 -24.21
C ALA A 377 9.56 -20.34 -24.13
N THR A 378 8.91 -20.58 -25.26
CA THR A 378 7.52 -21.05 -25.32
C THR A 378 7.32 -22.44 -24.74
N GLY A 379 8.27 -23.37 -24.92
CA GLY A 379 8.11 -24.76 -24.50
C GLY A 379 8.15 -24.95 -22.99
N GLU A 380 9.00 -24.19 -22.27
CA GLU A 380 9.06 -24.25 -20.81
C GLU A 380 7.79 -23.71 -20.16
N ILE A 381 7.21 -22.64 -20.73
CA ILE A 381 6.03 -21.99 -20.18
C ILE A 381 4.80 -22.90 -20.32
N ASP A 382 4.62 -23.55 -21.48
CA ASP A 382 3.56 -24.54 -21.67
C ASP A 382 3.74 -25.73 -20.72
N THR A 383 5.00 -26.12 -20.46
CA THR A 383 5.34 -27.20 -19.52
C THR A 383 4.94 -26.83 -18.10
N TYR A 384 5.38 -25.67 -17.59
CA TYR A 384 5.03 -25.20 -16.25
C TYR A 384 3.53 -24.93 -16.10
N GLY A 385 2.87 -24.35 -17.11
CA GLY A 385 1.42 -24.11 -17.08
C GLY A 385 0.63 -25.41 -16.97
N SER A 386 0.98 -26.41 -17.79
CA SER A 386 0.39 -27.76 -17.72
C SER A 386 0.66 -28.42 -16.37
N ARG A 387 1.86 -28.24 -15.83
CA ARG A 387 2.28 -28.77 -14.54
C ARG A 387 1.48 -28.18 -13.38
N ILE A 388 1.29 -26.86 -13.36
CA ILE A 388 0.47 -26.18 -12.35
C ILE A 388 -0.97 -26.70 -12.39
N ILE A 389 -1.54 -26.85 -13.59
CA ILE A 389 -2.90 -27.38 -13.79
C ILE A 389 -3.01 -28.81 -13.24
N GLU A 390 -2.05 -29.69 -13.57
CA GLU A 390 -2.01 -31.07 -13.10
C GLU A 390 -1.93 -31.16 -11.57
N LEU A 391 -1.03 -30.39 -10.95
CA LEU A 391 -0.84 -30.39 -9.50
C LEU A 391 -2.06 -29.81 -8.77
N LEU A 392 -2.64 -28.70 -9.27
CA LEU A 392 -3.85 -28.10 -8.70
C LEU A 392 -5.12 -28.93 -8.95
N ALA A 393 -5.08 -29.94 -9.83
CA ALA A 393 -6.16 -30.92 -9.94
C ALA A 393 -6.24 -31.84 -8.70
N HIS A 394 -5.19 -31.92 -7.88
CA HIS A 394 -5.18 -32.73 -6.67
C HIS A 394 -5.78 -32.00 -5.44
N PRO A 395 -6.76 -32.59 -4.71
CA PRO A 395 -7.44 -31.93 -3.58
C PRO A 395 -6.52 -31.42 -2.47
N GLN A 396 -5.50 -32.20 -2.11
CA GLN A 396 -4.54 -31.82 -1.05
C GLN A 396 -3.69 -30.61 -1.43
N ILE A 397 -3.32 -30.49 -2.71
CA ILE A 397 -2.55 -29.35 -3.22
C ILE A 397 -3.42 -28.10 -3.25
N ARG A 398 -4.69 -28.20 -3.67
CA ARG A 398 -5.64 -27.08 -3.55
C ARG A 398 -5.84 -26.62 -2.13
N GLN A 399 -5.97 -27.56 -1.18
CA GLN A 399 -6.10 -27.22 0.22
C GLN A 399 -4.88 -26.44 0.71
N TRP A 400 -3.67 -26.91 0.42
CA TRP A 400 -2.44 -26.17 0.72
C TRP A 400 -2.43 -24.79 0.05
N PHE A 401 -2.75 -24.71 -1.24
CA PHE A 401 -2.77 -23.47 -2.00
C PHE A 401 -3.77 -22.45 -1.41
N ARG A 402 -4.97 -22.89 -1.00
CA ARG A 402 -5.93 -22.03 -0.29
C ARG A 402 -5.31 -21.44 0.97
N HIS A 403 -4.69 -22.28 1.81
CA HIS A 403 -4.06 -21.80 3.05
C HIS A 403 -2.90 -20.84 2.76
N ALA A 404 -2.04 -21.16 1.79
CA ALA A 404 -0.88 -20.36 1.43
C ALA A 404 -1.26 -19.03 0.75
N SER A 405 -2.38 -18.99 0.02
CA SER A 405 -2.91 -17.78 -0.65
C SER A 405 -3.82 -16.94 0.25
N SER A 406 -4.50 -17.55 1.22
CA SER A 406 -5.33 -16.84 2.21
C SER A 406 -4.52 -16.27 3.37
N TYR A 407 -3.21 -16.47 3.39
CA TYR A 407 -2.33 -15.97 4.44
C TYR A 407 -2.14 -14.46 4.29
N GLU A 408 -3.19 -13.71 4.63
CA GLU A 408 -3.14 -12.26 4.80
C GLU A 408 -2.59 -11.96 6.20
N GLY A 409 -1.27 -12.12 6.40
CA GLY A 409 -0.53 -11.49 7.50
C GLY A 409 -0.87 -11.88 8.96
N GLY A 410 -1.69 -12.90 9.19
CA GLY A 410 -2.01 -13.38 10.54
C GLY A 410 -0.82 -14.11 11.17
N THR A 411 -0.30 -13.61 12.30
CA THR A 411 0.76 -14.24 13.10
C THR A 411 0.33 -15.60 13.64
N ALA A 412 0.57 -16.66 12.88
CA ALA A 412 0.56 -18.01 13.42
C ALA A 412 1.95 -18.32 13.98
N GLU A 413 2.09 -18.31 15.31
CA GLU A 413 3.30 -18.73 15.99
C GLU A 413 3.64 -20.19 15.64
N GLY A 414 4.86 -20.45 15.17
CA GLY A 414 5.53 -21.72 15.43
C GLY A 414 5.75 -22.69 14.27
N LEU A 415 5.58 -22.32 12.99
CA LEU A 415 5.98 -23.20 11.88
C LEU A 415 6.74 -22.42 10.79
N ALA A 416 7.95 -22.89 10.45
CA ALA A 416 8.87 -22.33 9.46
C ALA A 416 8.32 -22.40 8.02
N TRP A 417 7.30 -21.60 7.70
CA TRP A 417 6.56 -21.63 6.43
C TRP A 417 6.91 -20.49 5.49
N GLU A 418 7.87 -19.62 5.83
CA GLU A 418 8.16 -18.42 5.04
C GLU A 418 8.64 -18.71 3.60
N SER A 419 9.20 -19.89 3.31
CA SER A 419 9.56 -20.30 1.94
C SER A 419 8.37 -20.77 1.08
N ASN A 420 7.20 -21.01 1.69
CA ASN A 420 6.06 -21.68 1.05
C ASN A 420 4.84 -20.75 0.82
N ALA A 421 4.94 -19.46 1.14
CA ALA A 421 3.87 -18.51 0.86
C ALA A 421 3.67 -18.33 -0.65
N VAL A 422 2.42 -18.31 -1.10
CA VAL A 422 2.07 -18.02 -2.50
C VAL A 422 1.99 -16.50 -2.65
N THR A 423 2.80 -15.93 -3.53
CA THR A 423 2.80 -14.48 -3.79
C THR A 423 1.51 -14.07 -4.51
N PRO A 424 1.10 -12.79 -4.47
CA PRO A 424 -0.07 -12.32 -5.22
C PRO A 424 0.00 -12.60 -6.73
N ALA A 425 1.19 -12.51 -7.34
CA ALA A 425 1.38 -12.82 -8.76
C ALA A 425 1.20 -14.32 -9.04
N GLU A 426 1.74 -15.18 -8.19
CA GLU A 426 1.54 -16.64 -8.28
C GLU A 426 0.06 -17.00 -8.09
N ALA A 427 -0.62 -16.37 -7.12
CA ALA A 427 -2.05 -16.60 -6.88
C ALA A 427 -2.91 -16.18 -8.08
N ALA A 428 -2.59 -15.06 -8.72
CA ALA A 428 -3.25 -14.58 -9.93
C ALA A 428 -3.04 -15.54 -11.11
N ILE A 429 -1.82 -16.05 -11.29
CA ILE A 429 -1.50 -17.04 -12.33
C ILE A 429 -2.23 -18.36 -12.09
N ALA A 430 -2.19 -18.90 -10.88
CA ALA A 430 -2.96 -20.10 -10.51
C ALA A 430 -4.46 -19.90 -10.79
N THR A 431 -5.02 -18.74 -10.43
CA THR A 431 -6.44 -18.44 -10.68
C THR A 431 -6.75 -18.38 -12.18
N ALA A 432 -5.82 -17.87 -13.00
CA ALA A 432 -5.99 -17.82 -14.44
C ALA A 432 -5.86 -19.20 -15.11
N LEU A 433 -4.97 -20.05 -14.61
CA LEU A 433 -4.70 -21.39 -15.16
C LEU A 433 -5.72 -22.44 -14.67
N PHE A 434 -5.99 -22.46 -13.37
CA PHE A 434 -6.86 -23.43 -12.71
C PHE A 434 -7.59 -22.77 -11.53
N PRO A 435 -8.78 -22.18 -11.74
CA PRO A 435 -9.53 -21.53 -10.67
C PRO A 435 -9.75 -22.46 -9.46
N VAL A 436 -9.24 -22.06 -8.29
CA VAL A 436 -9.40 -22.82 -7.04
C VAL A 436 -10.56 -22.22 -6.24
N ALA A 437 -11.61 -23.01 -6.01
CA ALA A 437 -12.76 -22.60 -5.22
C ALA A 437 -12.36 -22.37 -3.75
N LYS A 438 -13.09 -21.51 -3.03
CA LYS A 438 -12.85 -21.24 -1.60
C LYS A 438 -12.95 -22.48 -0.71
N THR A 439 -13.73 -23.48 -1.11
CA THR A 439 -13.90 -24.76 -0.40
C THR A 439 -13.88 -25.92 -1.39
N GLU A 440 -13.47 -27.10 -0.93
CA GLU A 440 -13.34 -28.29 -1.78
C GLU A 440 -14.70 -28.74 -2.35
N GLU A 441 -15.76 -28.62 -1.56
CA GLU A 441 -17.14 -28.95 -1.97
C GLU A 441 -17.62 -28.15 -3.20
N ARG A 442 -17.08 -26.94 -3.39
CA ARG A 442 -17.44 -26.05 -4.51
C ARG A 442 -16.56 -26.26 -5.74
N GLN A 443 -15.46 -26.99 -5.64
CA GLN A 443 -14.52 -27.18 -6.74
C GLN A 443 -15.19 -27.81 -7.99
N PRO A 444 -16.01 -28.87 -7.87
CA PRO A 444 -16.66 -29.47 -9.05
C PRO A 444 -17.63 -28.52 -9.77
N MET A 445 -18.23 -27.59 -9.02
CA MET A 445 -19.12 -26.57 -9.62
C MET A 445 -18.33 -25.54 -10.42
N LEU A 446 -17.16 -25.14 -9.91
CA LEU A 446 -16.27 -24.20 -10.58
C LEU A 446 -15.66 -24.82 -11.85
N GLU A 447 -15.23 -26.07 -11.79
CA GLU A 447 -14.74 -26.83 -12.96
C GLU A 447 -15.80 -26.92 -14.06
N ARG A 448 -17.04 -27.32 -13.73
CA ARG A 448 -18.16 -27.34 -14.70
C ARG A 448 -18.49 -25.96 -15.28
N TRP A 449 -18.19 -24.88 -14.56
CA TRP A 449 -18.40 -23.53 -15.06
C TRP A 449 -17.29 -23.14 -16.04
N VAL A 450 -16.03 -23.45 -15.71
CA VAL A 450 -14.87 -23.25 -16.60
C VAL A 450 -15.02 -24.08 -17.88
N ASP A 451 -15.42 -25.35 -17.78
CA ASP A 451 -15.65 -26.21 -18.96
C ASP A 451 -16.70 -25.63 -19.91
N ARG A 452 -17.78 -25.07 -19.35
CA ARG A 452 -18.82 -24.40 -20.14
C ARG A 452 -18.32 -23.14 -20.83
N LEU A 453 -17.50 -22.34 -20.15
CA LEU A 453 -16.89 -21.14 -20.74
C LEU A 453 -15.91 -21.51 -21.86
N ALA A 454 -15.10 -22.55 -21.65
CA ALA A 454 -14.18 -23.06 -22.65
C ALA A 454 -14.95 -23.56 -23.90
N ALA A 455 -16.04 -24.31 -23.70
CA ALA A 455 -16.90 -24.78 -24.79
C ALA A 455 -17.56 -23.64 -25.59
N GLN A 456 -17.87 -22.51 -24.94
CA GLN A 456 -18.46 -21.33 -25.60
C GLN A 456 -17.43 -20.49 -26.36
N SER A 457 -16.18 -20.47 -25.90
CA SER A 457 -15.15 -19.60 -26.46
C SER A 457 -14.57 -20.15 -27.77
N GLY A 458 -14.80 -21.42 -28.09
CA GLY A 458 -14.36 -22.07 -29.34
C GLY A 458 -12.85 -22.13 -29.55
N ASP A 459 -12.08 -21.54 -28.62
CA ASP A 459 -10.66 -21.35 -28.71
C ASP A 459 -10.02 -22.16 -27.57
N GLN A 460 -9.27 -23.20 -27.94
CA GLN A 460 -8.30 -23.83 -27.03
C GLN A 460 -7.13 -22.86 -26.85
N ALA A 461 -7.40 -21.71 -26.22
CA ALA A 461 -6.39 -20.75 -25.84
C ALA A 461 -5.57 -21.34 -24.69
N HIS A 462 -4.70 -22.30 -25.02
CA HIS A 462 -3.56 -22.61 -24.18
C HIS A 462 -2.77 -21.32 -24.00
N ALA A 463 -2.52 -21.01 -22.74
CA ALA A 463 -2.18 -19.69 -22.27
C ALA A 463 -0.82 -19.24 -22.79
N SER A 464 -0.80 -18.54 -23.93
CA SER A 464 0.39 -17.79 -24.31
C SER A 464 0.73 -16.83 -23.15
N PRO A 465 1.98 -16.82 -22.64
CA PRO A 465 2.41 -15.94 -21.55
C PRO A 465 2.16 -14.46 -21.86
N SER A 466 2.19 -14.07 -23.14
CA SER A 466 1.84 -12.71 -23.58
C SER A 466 0.37 -12.38 -23.29
N LEU A 467 -0.55 -13.29 -23.63
CA LEU A 467 -1.99 -13.13 -23.36
C LEU A 467 -2.29 -13.18 -21.87
N MET A 468 -1.56 -14.00 -21.11
CA MET A 468 -1.70 -14.07 -19.66
C MET A 468 -1.19 -12.78 -18.98
N GLY A 469 -0.06 -12.24 -19.43
CA GLY A 469 0.45 -10.95 -18.96
C GLY A 469 -0.51 -9.80 -19.26
N GLU A 470 -1.09 -9.77 -20.47
CA GLU A 470 -2.10 -8.79 -20.84
C GLU A 470 -3.37 -8.92 -19.98
N ARG A 471 -3.90 -10.14 -19.80
CA ARG A 471 -5.10 -10.42 -18.98
C ARG A 471 -4.91 -10.07 -17.51
N LEU A 472 -3.73 -10.37 -16.95
CA LEU A 472 -3.41 -10.08 -15.55
C LEU A 472 -2.88 -8.66 -15.35
N GLY A 473 -2.58 -7.95 -16.44
CA GLY A 473 -1.89 -6.66 -16.43
C GLY A 473 -0.53 -6.73 -15.72
N LEU A 474 0.20 -7.84 -15.90
CA LEU A 474 1.52 -8.11 -15.36
C LEU A 474 2.57 -8.10 -16.49
N PRO A 475 3.80 -7.61 -16.24
CA PRO A 475 4.88 -7.73 -17.21
C PRO A 475 5.16 -9.20 -17.55
N GLN A 476 5.48 -9.51 -18.82
CA GLN A 476 5.75 -10.89 -19.26
C GLN A 476 6.82 -11.59 -18.40
N SER A 477 7.89 -10.89 -18.05
CA SER A 477 8.96 -11.41 -17.18
C SER A 477 8.49 -11.75 -15.76
N THR A 478 7.46 -11.05 -15.27
CA THR A 478 6.82 -11.34 -13.98
C THR A 478 5.96 -12.59 -14.08
N VAL A 479 5.22 -12.74 -15.18
CA VAL A 479 4.42 -13.94 -15.46
C VAL A 479 5.32 -15.17 -15.53
N GLU A 480 6.37 -15.13 -16.35
CA GLU A 480 7.31 -16.25 -16.52
C GLU A 480 7.94 -16.70 -15.20
N ARG A 481 8.39 -15.74 -14.38
CA ARG A 481 9.00 -16.03 -13.09
C ARG A 481 8.02 -16.58 -12.07
N ALA A 482 6.83 -15.96 -11.96
CA ALA A 482 5.82 -16.42 -11.02
C ALA A 482 5.26 -17.79 -11.42
N LEU A 483 5.21 -18.08 -12.72
CA LEU A 483 4.82 -19.39 -13.25
C LEU A 483 5.85 -20.48 -12.91
N GLY A 484 7.15 -20.23 -13.11
CA GLY A 484 8.21 -21.15 -12.66
C GLY A 484 8.25 -21.33 -11.13
N SER A 485 8.22 -20.22 -10.39
CA SER A 485 8.24 -20.23 -8.91
C SER A 485 7.04 -20.98 -8.31
N LEU A 486 5.84 -20.78 -8.87
CA LEU A 486 4.64 -21.50 -8.43
C LEU A 486 4.74 -23.00 -8.74
N ALA A 487 5.22 -23.37 -9.93
CA ALA A 487 5.41 -24.77 -10.29
C ALA A 487 6.35 -25.48 -9.31
N ASP A 488 7.51 -24.87 -9.01
CA ASP A 488 8.49 -25.42 -8.05
C ASP A 488 7.89 -25.60 -6.64
N LYS A 489 7.09 -24.63 -6.17
CA LYS A 489 6.41 -24.72 -4.87
C LYS A 489 5.37 -25.84 -4.83
N LEU A 490 4.58 -25.97 -5.90
CA LEU A 490 3.57 -27.03 -6.00
C LEU A 490 4.24 -28.41 -6.08
N ASP A 491 5.36 -28.55 -6.79
CA ASP A 491 6.14 -29.79 -6.88
C ASP A 491 6.78 -30.18 -5.55
N ALA A 492 7.36 -29.21 -4.82
CA ALA A 492 7.87 -29.41 -3.48
C ALA A 492 6.76 -29.91 -2.55
N GLN A 493 5.57 -29.31 -2.63
CA GLN A 493 4.43 -29.71 -1.82
C GLN A 493 3.85 -31.07 -2.22
N ALA A 494 3.79 -31.39 -3.51
CA ALA A 494 3.37 -32.70 -4.01
C ALA A 494 4.30 -33.81 -3.53
N SER A 495 5.62 -33.54 -3.50
CA SER A 495 6.63 -34.45 -2.94
C SER A 495 6.39 -34.71 -1.45
N MET A 496 6.07 -33.66 -0.67
CA MET A 496 5.73 -33.81 0.75
C MET A 496 4.47 -34.67 0.97
N PHE A 497 3.46 -34.53 0.11
CA PHE A 497 2.25 -35.35 0.16
C PHE A 497 2.41 -36.73 -0.50
N ARG A 498 3.58 -37.05 -1.08
CA ARG A 498 3.85 -38.27 -1.85
C ARG A 498 2.88 -38.46 -3.02
N ILE A 499 2.43 -37.36 -3.61
CA ILE A 499 1.62 -37.36 -4.83
C ILE A 499 2.58 -37.65 -5.99
N LYS A 500 2.30 -38.71 -6.75
CA LYS A 500 3.06 -39.00 -7.97
C LYS A 500 2.69 -37.95 -8.99
N SER A 501 3.66 -37.12 -9.26
CA SER A 501 3.62 -36.08 -10.26
C SER A 501 3.92 -36.64 -11.64
#